data_AF-A0A953IZI9-F1
#
_entry.id   AF-A0A953IZI9-F1
#
_cell.length_a   1.000
_cell.length_b   1.000
_cell.length_c   1.000
_cell.angle_alpha   90.00
_cell.angle_beta   90.00
_cell.angle_gamma   90.00
#
_symmetry.space_group_name_H-M   'P 1'
#
loop_
_entity.id
_entity.type
_entity.pdbx_description
1 polymer ?
#
loop_
_entity_poly.entity_id
_entity_poly.type
_entity_poly.pdbx_seq_one_letter_code
_entity_poly.pdbx_strand_id
1 'polypeptide(L)' 'PLDKPPFELRARVEKPDIVAGVRIGITEAADLPWRFGLKGSRYLSKPFAT' A
#
# COMPACT_ATOMS: atom_id res chain seq x y z
N PRO A 1 16.41 -17.20 -9.40
CA PRO A 1 16.60 -15.74 -9.61
C PRO A 1 15.25 -15.11 -9.99
N LEU A 2 14.89 -13.98 -9.40
CA LEU A 2 13.58 -13.32 -9.62
C LEU A 2 13.56 -12.42 -10.88
N ASP A 3 14.70 -12.30 -11.54
CA ASP A 3 14.99 -11.47 -12.71
C ASP A 3 15.06 -12.29 -14.02
N LYS A 4 14.47 -13.49 -14.04
CA LYS A 4 14.46 -14.39 -15.20
C LYS A 4 13.04 -14.74 -15.64
N PRO A 5 12.86 -15.14 -16.92
CA PRO A 5 11.58 -15.65 -17.40
C PRO A 5 10.97 -16.71 -16.47
N PRO A 6 9.63 -16.71 -16.29
CA PRO A 6 8.63 -15.91 -17.01
C PRO A 6 8.40 -14.49 -16.45
N PHE A 7 9.22 -14.03 -15.50
CA PHE A 7 9.06 -12.71 -14.88
C PHE A 7 10.02 -11.66 -15.47
N GLU A 8 9.55 -10.42 -15.55
CA GLU A 8 10.34 -9.25 -15.92
C GLU A 8 10.32 -8.26 -14.75
N LEU A 9 11.50 -7.84 -14.28
CA LEU A 9 11.60 -6.80 -13.25
C LEU A 9 11.73 -5.43 -13.91
N ARG A 10 10.74 -4.55 -13.65
CA ARG A 10 10.75 -3.17 -14.12
C ARG A 10 11.01 -2.21 -12.98
N ALA A 11 11.89 -1.23 -13.22
CA ALA A 11 12.04 -0.11 -12.31
C ALA A 11 10.75 0.73 -12.30
N ARG A 12 10.43 1.34 -11.16
CA ARG A 12 9.32 2.30 -11.08
C ARG A 12 9.62 3.52 -11.95
N VAL A 13 8.60 4.09 -12.58
CA VAL A 13 8.71 5.34 -13.36
C VAL A 13 8.61 6.60 -12.49
N GLU A 14 7.91 6.51 -11.37
CA GLU A 14 7.69 7.64 -10.46
C GLU A 14 7.62 7.20 -9.00
N LYS A 15 7.70 8.17 -8.08
CA LYS A 15 7.50 7.92 -6.66
C LYS A 15 6.00 8.01 -6.34
N PRO A 16 5.35 6.93 -5.88
CA PRO A 16 3.93 6.98 -5.54
C PRO A 16 3.69 7.85 -4.29
N ASP A 17 2.56 8.55 -4.26
CA ASP A 17 2.09 9.26 -3.07
C ASP A 17 1.41 8.27 -2.12
N ILE A 18 2.22 7.70 -1.22
CA ILE A 18 1.78 6.70 -0.24
C ILE A 18 1.33 7.41 1.04
N VAL A 19 0.11 7.09 1.47
CA VAL A 19 -0.41 7.46 2.78
C VAL A 19 -0.30 6.29 3.75
N ALA A 20 -0.08 6.61 5.02
CA ALA A 20 -0.06 5.66 6.12
C ALA A 20 -1.25 5.93 7.06
N GLY A 21 -1.78 4.88 7.70
CA GLY A 21 -2.89 5.00 8.63
C GLY A 21 -3.13 3.70 9.40
N VAL A 22 -4.21 3.67 10.19
CA VAL A 22 -4.56 2.53 11.04
C VAL A 22 -5.07 1.33 10.24
N ARG A 23 -4.74 0.12 10.70
CA ARG A 23 -5.24 -1.14 10.11
C ARG A 23 -6.73 -1.32 10.45
N ILE A 24 -7.44 -2.06 9.59
CA ILE A 24 -8.89 -2.28 9.72
C ILE A 24 -9.12 -3.68 10.30
N GLY A 25 -9.99 -3.78 11.32
CA GLY A 25 -10.49 -5.08 11.78
C GLY A 25 -9.52 -5.88 12.65
N ILE A 26 -8.60 -5.20 13.35
CA ILE A 26 -7.67 -5.83 14.30
C ILE A 26 -7.84 -5.21 15.70
N THR A 27 -7.48 -5.97 16.73
CA THR A 27 -7.55 -5.51 18.13
C THR A 27 -6.18 -5.12 18.68
N GLU A 28 -5.14 -5.87 18.35
CA GLU A 28 -3.77 -5.62 18.82
C GLU A 28 -3.06 -4.57 17.95
N ALA A 29 -2.45 -3.56 18.58
CA ALA A 29 -1.75 -2.48 17.90
C ALA A 29 -2.60 -1.84 16.78
N ALA A 30 -3.88 -1.61 17.07
CA ALA A 30 -4.87 -1.12 16.12
C ALA A 30 -4.66 0.35 15.76
N ASP A 31 -4.04 1.11 16.65
CA ASP A 31 -3.71 2.53 16.53
C ASP A 31 -2.41 2.79 15.75
N LEU A 32 -1.59 1.76 15.54
CA LEU A 32 -0.33 1.93 14.80
C LEU A 32 -0.58 2.15 13.30
N PRO A 33 0.18 3.05 12.65
CA PRO A 33 -0.02 3.45 11.27
C PRO A 33 0.56 2.43 10.27
N TRP A 34 0.24 1.15 10.45
CA TRP A 34 0.78 0.03 9.66
C TRP A 34 -0.13 -0.41 8.53
N ARG A 35 -0.93 0.52 8.01
CA ARG A 35 -1.67 0.37 6.77
C ARG A 35 -1.15 1.40 5.77
N PHE A 36 -0.76 0.94 4.58
CA PHE A 36 -0.21 1.78 3.53
C PHE A 36 -1.09 1.71 2.29
N GLY A 37 -1.23 2.82 1.57
CA GLY A 37 -1.96 2.81 0.30
C GLY A 37 -1.71 4.06 -0.52
N LEU A 38 -2.11 4.01 -1.79
CA LEU A 38 -1.98 5.14 -2.70
C LEU A 38 -3.04 6.21 -2.36
N LYS A 39 -2.60 7.46 -2.19
CA LYS A 39 -3.47 8.60 -1.92
C LYS A 39 -4.56 8.73 -2.99
N GLY A 40 -5.81 8.90 -2.57
CA GLY A 40 -6.95 9.09 -3.48
C GLY A 40 -7.33 7.87 -4.34
N SER A 41 -6.79 6.68 -4.06
CA SER A 41 -7.11 5.48 -4.85
C SER A 41 -8.58 5.07 -4.73
N ARG A 42 -9.28 5.04 -5.86
CA ARG A 42 -10.65 4.52 -6.02
C ARG A 42 -10.79 3.01 -5.85
N TYR A 43 -9.67 2.29 -5.75
CA TYR A 43 -9.64 0.82 -5.72
C TYR A 43 -9.48 0.26 -4.30
N LEU A 44 -9.40 1.11 -3.28
CA LEU A 44 -9.34 0.67 -1.88
C LEU A 44 -10.76 0.36 -1.37
N SER A 45 -10.94 -0.81 -0.75
CA SER A 45 -12.23 -1.19 -0.14
C SER A 45 -12.70 -0.19 0.93
N LYS A 46 -11.77 0.42 1.67
CA LYS A 46 -12.02 1.54 2.57
C LYS A 46 -11.01 2.65 2.27
N PRO A 47 -11.43 3.91 2.11
CA PRO A 47 -10.49 5.02 1.95
C PRO A 47 -9.65 5.22 3.24
N PHE A 48 -8.57 5.98 3.13
CA PHE A 48 -7.88 6.52 4.31
C PHE A 48 -8.70 7.71 4.84
N ALA A 49 -8.71 7.90 6.16
CA ALA A 49 -9.27 9.11 6.73
C ALA A 49 -8.37 10.28 6.29
N THR A 50 -8.98 11.29 5.68
CA THR A 50 -8.33 12.54 5.28
C THR A 50 -7.94 13.35 6.50
#